data_AF-A0A840SK74-F1
#
_entry.id   AF-A0A840SK74-F1
#
_cell.length_a   1.000
_cell.length_b   1.000
_cell.length_c   1.000
_cell.angle_alpha   90.00
_cell.angle_beta   90.00
_cell.angle_gamma   90.00
#
_symmetry.space_group_name_H-M   'P 1'
#
loop_
_entity.id
_entity.type
_entity.pdbx_description
1 polymer ?
#
loop_
_entity_poly.entity_id
_entity_poly.type
_entity_poly.pdbx_seq_one_letter_code
_entity_poly.pdbx_strand_id
1 'polypeptide(L)'
;MAQTPSSICTGGLCLAAILDMTSVAPAFDDIAPVSNELTDYDRAHIKLYMRLLDAADDGAEWTEAVDVLFGIDPAQEPKRARQVHDSHLARARWMTQSGYRQLLRRPTDRD
;
A
#
# COMPACT_ATOMS: atom_id res chain seq x y z
N MET A 1 -32.81 -3.09 11.70
CA MET A 1 -31.56 -2.54 12.30
C MET A 1 -30.73 -3.73 12.73
N ALA A 2 -29.73 -4.08 11.91
CA ALA A 2 -28.56 -4.90 12.18
C ALA A 2 -28.07 -5.39 10.81
N GLN A 3 -27.32 -4.54 10.11
CA GLN A 3 -26.51 -4.96 8.97
C GLN A 3 -25.36 -5.82 9.54
N THR A 4 -25.31 -7.07 9.13
CA THR A 4 -24.19 -7.98 9.35
C THR A 4 -22.97 -7.47 8.56
N PRO A 5 -21.75 -7.43 9.13
CA PRO A 5 -20.58 -6.99 8.38
C PRO A 5 -20.21 -8.04 7.31
N SER A 6 -19.98 -7.54 6.09
CA SER A 6 -19.53 -8.28 4.92
C SER A 6 -18.32 -9.16 5.24
N SER A 7 -18.52 -10.47 5.20
CA SER A 7 -17.44 -11.46 5.18
C SER A 7 -17.83 -12.52 4.17
N ILE A 8 -17.65 -12.24 2.87
CA ILE A 8 -17.66 -13.27 1.84
C ILE A 8 -16.75 -12.86 0.67
N CYS A 9 -15.43 -13.00 0.84
CA CYS A 9 -14.50 -13.08 -0.28
C CYS A 9 -14.68 -14.45 -0.95
N THR A 10 -15.50 -14.52 -2.01
CA THR A 10 -15.66 -15.72 -2.82
C THR A 10 -14.60 -15.72 -3.93
N GLY A 11 -13.41 -16.23 -3.61
CA GLY A 11 -12.34 -16.35 -4.60
C GLY A 11 -10.94 -16.27 -4.02
N GLY A 12 -10.63 -17.14 -3.05
CA GLY A 12 -9.27 -17.53 -2.65
C GLY A 12 -8.17 -16.46 -2.71
N LEU A 13 -8.05 -15.61 -1.69
CA LEU A 13 -7.14 -15.79 -0.54
C LEU A 13 -7.31 -14.59 0.42
N CYS A 14 -8.08 -14.74 1.51
CA CYS A 14 -7.95 -13.81 2.65
C CYS A 14 -6.64 -14.12 3.37
N LEU A 15 -5.51 -13.71 2.79
CA LEU A 15 -4.17 -13.93 3.30
C LEU A 15 -3.64 -12.68 4.00
N ALA A 16 -4.32 -12.22 5.05
CA ALA A 16 -3.75 -11.17 5.89
C ALA A 16 -2.40 -11.58 6.54
N ALA A 17 -1.91 -12.82 6.43
CA ALA A 17 -0.94 -13.35 7.39
C ALA A 17 -0.03 -14.53 6.99
N ILE A 18 0.49 -14.68 5.75
CA ILE A 18 1.48 -15.79 5.54
C ILE A 18 2.94 -15.46 5.79
N LEU A 19 3.52 -14.28 5.51
CA LEU A 19 4.92 -14.05 5.92
C LEU A 19 5.23 -12.59 6.28
N ASP A 20 5.75 -12.43 7.50
CA ASP A 20 6.39 -11.24 8.10
C ASP A 20 5.53 -10.32 9.00
N MET A 21 4.91 -10.89 10.04
CA MET A 21 4.33 -10.13 11.17
C MET A 21 5.39 -9.58 12.16
N THR A 22 6.68 -9.68 11.84
CA THR A 22 7.79 -9.35 12.76
C THR A 22 8.64 -8.15 12.34
N SER A 23 8.49 -7.63 11.13
CA SER A 23 9.12 -6.37 10.73
C SER A 23 8.21 -5.22 11.14
N VAL A 24 8.67 -4.37 12.06
CA VAL A 24 8.05 -3.05 12.29
C VAL A 24 8.01 -2.35 10.92
N ALA A 25 6.81 -2.09 10.42
CA ALA A 25 6.67 -1.33 9.18
C ALA A 25 7.31 0.05 9.39
N PRO A 26 8.07 0.57 8.41
CA PRO A 26 8.59 1.92 8.52
C PRO A 26 7.44 2.91 8.75
N ALA A 27 7.72 3.97 9.50
CA ALA A 27 6.77 5.05 9.67
C ALA A 27 6.40 5.64 8.30
N PHE A 28 5.11 5.89 8.11
CA PHE A 28 4.57 6.45 6.87
C PHE A 28 4.06 7.87 7.11
N ASP A 29 4.05 8.67 6.04
CA ASP A 29 3.44 10.00 6.03
C ASP A 29 1.99 9.90 5.56
N ASP A 30 1.15 10.89 5.87
CA ASP A 30 -0.24 10.88 5.39
C ASP A 30 -0.36 11.01 3.85
N ILE A 31 0.69 11.51 3.19
CA ILE A 31 0.79 11.69 1.75
C ILE A 31 2.09 11.05 1.27
N ALA A 32 1.98 10.09 0.36
CA ALA A 32 3.14 9.49 -0.30
C ALA A 32 3.84 10.51 -1.23
N PRO A 33 5.15 10.36 -1.47
CA PRO A 33 5.89 11.26 -2.34
C PRO A 33 5.29 11.38 -3.74
N VAL A 34 5.21 12.60 -4.25
CA VAL A 34 4.84 12.89 -5.63
C VAL A 34 6.08 13.37 -6.37
N SER A 35 6.75 12.45 -7.05
CA SER A 35 7.99 12.71 -7.79
C SER A 35 8.08 11.82 -9.04
N ASN A 36 8.83 12.26 -10.05
CA ASN A 36 9.19 11.42 -11.21
C ASN A 36 10.42 10.54 -10.93
N GLU A 37 10.97 10.60 -9.72
CA GLU A 37 12.12 9.82 -9.28
C GLU A 37 11.80 8.96 -8.05
N LEU A 38 12.55 7.87 -7.92
CA LEU A 38 12.59 7.01 -6.74
C LEU A 38 13.23 7.72 -5.55
N THR A 39 12.47 7.79 -4.47
CA THR A 39 12.93 8.33 -3.19
C THR A 39 13.35 7.20 -2.24
N ASP A 40 14.01 7.56 -1.15
CA ASP A 40 14.32 6.60 -0.09
C ASP A 40 13.07 6.15 0.66
N TYR A 41 12.02 6.98 0.69
CA TYR A 41 10.70 6.59 1.16
C TYR A 41 10.16 5.41 0.35
N ASP A 42 10.23 5.49 -0.98
CA ASP A 42 9.76 4.41 -1.85
C ASP A 42 10.52 3.11 -1.59
N ARG A 43 11.85 3.19 -1.39
CA ARG A 43 12.70 2.03 -1.08
C ARG A 43 12.35 1.40 0.27
N ALA A 44 12.08 2.21 1.29
CA ALA A 44 11.66 1.72 2.59
C ALA A 44 10.27 1.05 2.55
N HIS A 45 9.37 1.54 1.70
CA HIS A 45 7.96 1.15 1.66
C HIS A 45 7.60 0.12 0.57
N ILE A 46 8.59 -0.53 -0.08
CA ILE A 46 8.33 -1.51 -1.15
C ILE A 46 7.35 -2.61 -0.71
N LYS A 47 7.54 -3.18 0.49
CA LYS A 47 6.65 -4.23 1.01
C LYS A 47 5.20 -3.73 1.17
N LEU A 48 5.04 -2.51 1.70
CA LEU A 48 3.73 -1.87 1.86
C LEU A 48 3.05 -1.67 0.50
N TYR A 49 3.78 -1.17 -0.50
CA TYR A 49 3.25 -0.96 -1.85
C TYR A 49 2.80 -2.26 -2.51
N MET A 50 3.55 -3.37 -2.36
CA MET A 50 3.14 -4.65 -2.94
C MET A 50 1.83 -5.15 -2.31
N ARG A 51 1.72 -5.11 -0.97
CA ARG A 51 0.50 -5.53 -0.26
C ARG A 51 -0.72 -4.67 -0.64
N LEU A 52 -0.51 -3.38 -0.84
CA LEU A 52 -1.58 -2.45 -1.24
C LEU A 52 -2.03 -2.70 -2.69
N LEU A 53 -1.11 -3.08 -3.58
CA LEU A 53 -1.42 -3.47 -4.96
C LEU A 53 -2.15 -4.80 -5.01
N ASP A 54 -1.70 -5.81 -4.25
CA ASP A 54 -2.37 -7.12 -4.17
C ASP A 54 -3.80 -6.96 -3.65
N ALA A 55 -4.00 -6.20 -2.56
CA ALA A 55 -5.34 -5.93 -2.04
C ALA A 55 -6.24 -5.22 -3.07
N ALA A 56 -5.68 -4.29 -3.86
CA ALA A 56 -6.45 -3.62 -4.91
C ALA A 56 -6.77 -4.53 -6.11
N ASP A 57 -5.90 -5.49 -6.44
CA ASP A 57 -6.12 -6.46 -7.53
C ASP A 57 -7.14 -7.54 -7.13
N ASP A 58 -7.10 -7.97 -5.86
CA ASP A 58 -8.08 -8.88 -5.24
C ASP A 58 -9.46 -8.21 -5.00
N GLY A 59 -9.57 -6.90 -5.23
CA GLY A 59 -10.81 -6.14 -5.04
C GLY A 59 -11.20 -5.96 -3.59
N ALA A 60 -10.24 -5.99 -2.66
CA ALA A 60 -10.47 -5.75 -1.24
C ALA A 60 -11.04 -4.34 -1.00
N GLU A 61 -11.84 -4.20 0.05
CA GLU A 61 -12.37 -2.89 0.45
C GLU A 61 -11.23 -2.00 0.96
N TRP A 62 -11.16 -0.77 0.43
CA TRP A 62 -10.08 0.17 0.77
C TRP A 62 -10.02 0.49 2.27
N THR A 63 -11.15 0.43 2.97
CA THR A 63 -11.25 0.63 4.42
C THR A 63 -10.58 -0.49 5.21
N GLU A 64 -10.67 -1.74 4.72
CA GLU A 64 -9.97 -2.88 5.32
C GLU A 64 -8.47 -2.77 5.06
N ALA A 65 -8.08 -2.41 3.83
CA ALA A 65 -6.68 -2.23 3.48
C ALA A 65 -6.00 -1.14 4.34
N VAL A 66 -6.68 -0.01 4.59
CA VAL A 66 -6.09 1.08 5.40
C VAL A 66 -6.00 0.75 6.88
N ASP A 67 -7.00 0.06 7.43
CA ASP A 67 -6.98 -0.40 8.83
C ASP A 67 -5.84 -1.41 9.04
N VAL A 68 -5.74 -2.42 8.17
CA VAL A 68 -4.75 -3.49 8.32
C VAL A 68 -3.31 -3.02 8.02
N LEU A 69 -3.11 -2.20 6.98
CA LEU A 69 -1.77 -1.84 6.52
C LEU A 69 -1.21 -0.58 7.19
N PHE A 70 -2.06 0.35 7.59
CA PHE A 70 -1.65 1.63 8.17
C PHE A 70 -2.09 1.79 9.63
N GLY A 71 -2.95 0.91 10.15
CA GLY A 71 -3.47 1.01 11.51
C GLY A 71 -4.39 2.21 11.73
N ILE A 72 -5.03 2.72 10.66
CA ILE A 72 -5.94 3.86 10.73
C ILE A 72 -7.36 3.33 10.64
N ASP A 73 -8.15 3.55 11.69
CA ASP A 73 -9.57 3.24 11.70
C ASP A 73 -10.34 4.22 10.79
N PRO A 74 -10.91 3.76 9.67
CA PRO A 74 -11.62 4.62 8.72
C PRO A 74 -12.99 5.10 9.25
N ALA A 75 -13.54 4.48 10.30
CA ALA A 75 -14.75 4.98 10.96
C ALA A 75 -14.45 6.20 11.84
N GLN A 76 -13.26 6.24 12.45
CA GLN A 76 -12.84 7.32 13.35
C GLN A 76 -12.14 8.47 12.61
N GLU A 77 -11.30 8.14 11.61
CA GLU A 77 -10.51 9.10 10.85
C GLU A 77 -10.78 9.01 9.32
N PRO A 78 -12.04 9.07 8.84
CA PRO A 78 -12.40 8.71 7.47
C PRO A 78 -11.67 9.51 6.40
N LYS A 79 -11.47 10.82 6.63
CA LYS A 79 -10.77 11.69 5.67
C LYS A 79 -9.29 11.33 5.54
N ARG A 80 -8.63 11.14 6.68
CA ARG A 80 -7.21 10.80 6.74
C ARG A 80 -6.97 9.39 6.18
N ALA A 81 -7.79 8.42 6.58
CA ALA A 81 -7.75 7.05 6.09
C ALA A 81 -7.85 7.01 4.56
N ARG A 82 -8.83 7.75 3.99
CA ARG A 82 -9.00 7.84 2.54
C ARG A 82 -7.81 8.49 1.84
N GLN A 83 -7.28 9.57 2.41
CA GLN A 83 -6.12 10.28 1.86
C GLN A 83 -4.87 9.40 1.84
N VAL A 84 -4.58 8.71 2.95
CA VAL A 84 -3.46 7.78 3.08
C VAL A 84 -3.59 6.68 2.04
N HIS A 85 -4.74 6.02 1.98
CA HIS A 85 -5.00 4.96 1.01
C HIS A 85 -4.77 5.42 -0.43
N ASP A 86 -5.45 6.49 -0.85
CA ASP A 86 -5.43 6.93 -2.25
C ASP A 86 -4.04 7.41 -2.68
N SER A 87 -3.34 8.14 -1.80
CA SER A 87 -2.00 8.65 -2.08
C SER A 87 -0.98 7.51 -2.21
N HIS A 88 -1.01 6.53 -1.31
CA HIS A 88 -0.07 5.41 -1.33
C HIS A 88 -0.37 4.44 -2.47
N LEU A 89 -1.64 4.18 -2.78
CA LEU A 89 -2.01 3.32 -3.92
C LEU A 89 -1.61 3.97 -5.25
N ALA A 90 -1.82 5.28 -5.40
CA ALA A 90 -1.36 6.01 -6.57
C ALA A 90 0.16 5.93 -6.72
N ARG A 91 0.91 6.08 -5.62
CA ARG A 91 2.37 5.97 -5.64
C ARG A 91 2.85 4.55 -5.95
N ALA A 92 2.22 3.53 -5.36
CA ALA A 92 2.52 2.13 -5.64
C ALA A 92 2.31 1.78 -7.13
N ARG A 93 1.23 2.28 -7.73
CA ARG A 93 0.97 2.13 -9.18
C ARG A 93 2.03 2.83 -10.03
N TRP A 94 2.43 4.06 -9.66
CA TRP A 94 3.52 4.75 -10.35
C TRP A 94 4.84 3.96 -10.24
N MET A 95 5.11 3.39 -9.07
CA MET A 95 6.30 2.57 -8.81
C MET A 95 6.37 1.36 -9.74
N THR A 96 5.28 0.63 -9.98
CA THR A 96 5.29 -0.52 -10.89
C THR A 96 5.34 -0.12 -12.36
N GLN A 97 4.68 0.98 -12.74
CA GLN A 97 4.60 1.42 -14.14
C GLN A 97 5.86 2.15 -14.61
N SER A 98 6.48 2.94 -13.74
CA SER A 98 7.56 3.88 -14.08
C SER A 98 8.78 3.73 -13.16
N GLY A 99 8.56 3.67 -11.84
CA GLY A 99 9.63 3.67 -10.83
C GLY A 99 10.55 2.46 -10.89
N TYR A 100 10.03 1.26 -11.19
CA TYR A 100 10.80 0.01 -11.23
C TYR A 100 11.98 0.06 -12.21
N ARG A 101 11.84 0.78 -13.34
CA ARG A 101 12.94 0.97 -14.29
C ARG A 101 14.15 1.67 -13.67
N GLN A 102 13.92 2.52 -12.68
CA GLN A 102 14.99 3.23 -11.98
C GLN A 102 15.70 2.35 -10.95
N LEU A 103 15.04 1.32 -10.38
CA LEU A 103 15.70 0.30 -9.54
C LEU A 103 16.68 -0.56 -10.35
N LEU A 104 16.41 -0.75 -11.64
CA LEU A 104 17.24 -1.57 -12.53
C LEU A 104 18.44 -0.81 -13.11
N ARG A 105 18.50 0.52 -12.97
CA ARG A 105 19.64 1.31 -13.47
C ARG A 105 20.87 1.01 -12.63
N ARG A 106 21.92 0.52 -13.27
CA ARG A 106 23.20 0.25 -12.61
C ARG A 106 23.88 1.59 -12.28
N PRO A 107 24.60 1.73 -11.15
CA PRO A 107 25.37 2.94 -10.86
C PRO A 107 26.43 3.29 -11.92
N THR A 108 26.78 2.33 -12.80
CA THR A 108 27.87 2.44 -13.77
C THR A 108 27.48 3.10 -15.10
N ASP A 109 26.24 3.57 -15.28
CA ASP A 109 25.81 4.28 -16.51
C ASP A 109 25.87 5.81 -16.34
N ARG A 110 26.68 6.31 -15.39
CA ARG A 110 27.03 7.73 -15.27
C ARG A 110 28.46 7.93 -15.76
N ASP A 111 28.63 7.88 -17.08
CA ASP A 111 29.82 8.41 -17.77
C ASP A 111 29.48 9.77 -18.41
#